data_AF-A0A660NJF2-F1
#
_entry.id   AF-A0A660NJF2-F1
#
_cell.length_a   1.000
_cell.length_b   1.000
_cell.length_c   1.000
_cell.angle_alpha   90.00
_cell.angle_beta   90.00
_cell.angle_gamma   90.00
#
_symmetry.space_group_name_H-M   'P 1'
#
loop_
_entity.id
_entity.type
_entity.pdbx_description
1 polymer ?
#
loop_
_entity_poly.entity_id
_entity_poly.type
_entity_poly.pdbx_seq_one_letter_code
_entity_poly.pdbx_strand_id
1 'polypeptide(L)'
;MEHIHTSNMSEYQFYEFAAIDRPLTSREMEKLRAVSTRGIITPYSFTNHYHWGALKADPQDWMKRYFDAHVYLADWGQCTFSLKLPKSSFSKEDIDPFKNRASLFATSTNTHWIIDWLASDEPFDDDRYAEDDGTGWLQRLIPIRDELMAGDMRSLYLGWLAAGHSMKKFVLEPELPPGMKEMSPAQKALAKFLEIDPDLIEAAAVNSARIPTQTRTDTHDMNVWLDGWTVPDMHNILQLLVTDQSQKAISLARNRYLTWLRQQRPMVSSYTSRRTVGELRELAKSASAARLAREEQERRQHETRQRQKRHAELRRMMNNENRYWKNADQEASRGCASGYDQALRILSELSEGNALVSSPEVFRKKLRHFLAVHGKRPALVRRLKDAGLPVD
;
A
#
# COMPACT_ATOMS: atom_id res chain seq x y z
N MET A 1 -19.03 36.06 3.77
CA MET A 1 -18.20 35.50 4.86
C MET A 1 -18.88 34.22 5.28
N GLU A 2 -18.61 33.15 4.54
CA GLU A 2 -19.06 31.81 4.91
C GLU A 2 -18.22 31.38 6.11
N HIS A 3 -18.92 31.10 7.21
CA HIS A 3 -18.34 30.41 8.34
C HIS A 3 -17.98 28.99 7.87
N ILE A 4 -16.70 28.78 7.57
CA ILE A 4 -16.13 27.44 7.53
C ILE A 4 -16.32 26.89 8.94
N HIS A 5 -17.22 25.92 9.06
CA HIS A 5 -17.29 25.07 10.24
C HIS A 5 -15.92 24.40 10.37
N THR A 6 -15.07 24.91 11.26
CA THR A 6 -13.99 24.11 11.82
C THR A 6 -14.69 23.02 12.64
N SER A 7 -14.93 21.88 12.00
CA SER A 7 -15.18 20.63 12.70
C SER A 7 -14.10 20.52 13.76
N ASN A 8 -14.53 20.36 15.00
CA ASN A 8 -13.67 20.16 16.16
C ASN A 8 -12.92 18.83 15.90
N MET A 9 -11.78 18.90 15.21
CA MET A 9 -11.00 17.73 14.79
C MET A 9 -10.57 16.99 16.06
N SER A 10 -11.10 15.79 16.27
CA SER A 10 -10.55 14.89 17.26
C SER A 10 -9.12 14.58 16.85
N GLU A 11 -8.13 14.88 17.68
CA GLU A 11 -6.73 14.53 17.43
C GLU A 11 -6.56 13.00 17.59
N TYR A 12 -6.72 12.25 16.50
CA TYR A 12 -6.49 10.80 16.53
C TYR A 12 -5.00 10.48 16.42
N GLN A 13 -4.51 9.64 17.34
CA GLN A 13 -3.16 9.13 17.33
C GLN A 13 -3.14 7.64 17.65
N PHE A 14 -2.40 6.89 16.85
CA PHE A 14 -2.14 5.47 17.03
C PHE A 14 -0.68 5.23 17.38
N TYR A 15 -0.45 4.41 18.41
CA TYR A 15 0.88 3.96 18.80
C TYR A 15 0.90 2.43 18.91
N GLU A 16 1.85 1.81 18.22
CA GLU A 16 2.12 0.38 18.31
C GLU A 16 3.61 0.15 18.53
N PHE A 17 3.98 -0.71 19.47
CA PHE A 17 5.35 -1.11 19.74
C PHE A 17 5.44 -2.64 19.82
N ALA A 18 6.55 -3.21 19.36
CA ALA A 18 6.83 -4.64 19.43
C ALA A 18 8.19 -4.92 20.09
N ALA A 19 8.21 -5.90 21.00
CA ALA A 19 9.40 -6.47 21.60
C ALA A 19 9.70 -7.80 20.89
N ILE A 20 10.73 -7.79 20.05
CA ILE A 20 11.06 -8.87 19.12
C ILE A 20 12.17 -9.75 19.72
N ASP A 21 13.18 -9.13 20.32
CA ASP A 21 14.38 -9.83 20.78
C ASP A 21 14.15 -10.59 22.09
N ARG A 22 13.25 -10.10 22.94
CA ARG A 22 12.85 -10.79 24.18
C ARG A 22 11.48 -10.30 24.64
N PRO A 23 10.74 -11.08 25.44
CA PRO A 23 9.57 -10.57 26.12
C PRO A 23 9.94 -9.48 27.13
N LEU A 24 8.99 -8.57 27.35
CA LEU A 24 8.96 -7.64 28.46
C LEU A 24 8.82 -8.41 29.77
N THR A 25 9.57 -7.99 30.79
CA THR A 25 9.41 -8.47 32.15
C THR A 25 8.16 -7.87 32.80
N SER A 26 7.63 -8.51 33.85
CA SER A 26 6.49 -7.98 34.60
C SER A 26 6.72 -6.55 35.10
N ARG A 27 7.93 -6.27 35.59
CA ARG A 27 8.32 -4.92 36.04
C ARG A 27 8.37 -3.89 34.92
N GLU A 28 8.74 -4.29 33.70
CA GLU A 28 8.71 -3.40 32.54
C GLU A 28 7.26 -3.12 32.13
N MET A 29 6.40 -4.13 32.08
CA MET A 29 4.98 -3.96 31.79
C MET A 29 4.27 -3.07 32.83
N GLU A 30 4.60 -3.20 34.12
CA GLU A 30 4.11 -2.31 35.18
C GLU A 30 4.50 -0.85 34.94
N LYS A 31 5.75 -0.58 34.50
CA LYS A 31 6.21 0.77 34.16
C LYS A 31 5.43 1.34 32.97
N LEU A 32 5.15 0.53 31.95
CA LEU A 32 4.34 0.96 30.81
C LEU A 32 2.89 1.23 31.21
N ARG A 33 2.31 0.37 32.07
CA ARG A 33 0.95 0.53 32.60
C ARG A 33 0.79 1.80 33.44
N ALA A 34 1.84 2.19 34.17
CA ALA A 34 1.85 3.44 34.93
C ALA A 34 1.81 4.69 34.03
N VAL A 35 2.28 4.60 32.77
CA VAL A 35 2.23 5.70 31.80
C VAL A 35 0.91 5.70 31.01
N SER A 36 0.44 4.52 30.59
CA SER A 36 -0.81 4.38 29.83
C SER A 36 -1.74 3.37 30.47
N THR A 37 -2.85 3.88 31.02
CA THR A 37 -3.88 3.07 31.67
C THR A 37 -4.74 2.31 30.65
N ARG A 38 -4.96 2.89 29.46
CA ARG A 38 -5.83 2.33 28.40
C ARG A 38 -5.10 1.46 27.38
N GLY A 39 -3.76 1.53 27.30
CA GLY A 39 -3.00 0.74 26.35
C GLY A 39 -3.14 -0.77 26.57
N ILE A 40 -3.18 -1.53 25.49
CA ILE A 40 -3.06 -2.99 25.52
C ILE A 40 -1.58 -3.29 25.67
N ILE A 41 -1.21 -4.02 26.74
CA ILE A 41 0.17 -4.33 27.08
C ILE A 41 0.29 -5.83 27.20
N THR A 42 1.18 -6.41 26.42
CA THR A 42 1.52 -7.84 26.46
C THR A 42 3.03 -7.99 26.67
N PRO A 43 3.54 -9.20 26.92
CA PRO A 43 4.98 -9.44 26.93
C PRO A 43 5.67 -9.06 25.62
N TYR A 44 4.96 -8.95 24.50
CA TYR A 44 5.56 -8.73 23.18
C TYR A 44 5.15 -7.40 22.53
N SER A 45 4.23 -6.65 23.13
CA SER A 45 3.70 -5.46 22.49
C SER A 45 3.10 -4.45 23.45
N PHE A 46 3.02 -3.21 22.96
CA PHE A 46 2.18 -2.15 23.49
C PHE A 46 1.37 -1.56 22.34
N THR A 47 0.07 -1.38 22.50
CA THR A 47 -0.78 -0.71 21.52
C THR A 47 -1.73 0.25 22.21
N ASN A 48 -1.90 1.46 21.67
CA ASN A 48 -2.91 2.38 22.17
C ASN A 48 -3.42 3.34 21.09
N HIS A 49 -4.68 3.73 21.24
CA HIS A 49 -5.36 4.73 20.44
C HIS A 49 -5.71 5.92 21.34
N TYR A 50 -5.40 7.13 20.89
CA TYR A 50 -5.79 8.37 21.55
C TYR A 50 -6.71 9.14 20.63
N HIS A 51 -7.81 9.66 21.18
CA HIS A 51 -8.70 10.61 20.49
C HIS A 51 -8.62 12.02 21.08
N TRP A 52 -7.85 12.17 22.17
CA TRP A 52 -7.62 13.41 22.90
C TRP A 52 -6.27 13.30 23.63
N GLY A 53 -5.35 14.23 23.35
CA GLY A 53 -3.99 14.19 23.88
C GLY A 53 -3.13 13.07 23.27
N ALA A 54 -1.95 12.85 23.84
CA ALA A 54 -0.93 11.94 23.30
C ALA A 54 -0.32 11.04 24.38
N LEU A 55 0.48 10.07 23.96
CA LEU A 55 1.29 9.25 24.85
C LEU A 55 2.15 10.14 25.77
N LYS A 56 2.08 9.90 27.09
CA LYS A 56 2.82 10.66 28.11
C LYS A 56 4.24 10.13 28.35
N ALA A 57 4.89 9.68 27.29
CA ALA A 57 6.27 9.23 27.26
C ALA A 57 6.88 9.52 25.90
N ASP A 58 8.20 9.61 25.87
CA ASP A 58 8.97 9.70 24.63
C ASP A 58 9.09 8.29 23.99
N PRO A 59 8.55 8.09 22.77
CA PRO A 59 8.69 6.83 22.03
C PRO A 59 10.16 6.41 21.85
N GLN A 60 11.10 7.36 21.70
CA GLN A 60 12.52 7.04 21.53
C GLN A 60 13.11 6.42 22.80
N ASP A 61 12.69 6.88 23.97
CA ASP A 61 13.12 6.29 25.24
C ASP A 61 12.52 4.89 25.45
N TRP A 62 11.30 4.66 24.98
CA TRP A 62 10.68 3.33 24.98
C TRP A 62 11.38 2.38 24.00
N MET A 63 11.74 2.86 22.82
CA MET A 63 12.59 2.13 21.88
C MET A 63 13.91 1.76 22.54
N LYS A 64 14.66 2.70 23.12
CA LYS A 64 15.95 2.38 23.78
C LYS A 64 15.84 1.29 24.86
N ARG A 65 14.76 1.30 25.65
CA ARG A 65 14.65 0.48 26.88
C ARG A 65 13.92 -0.84 26.68
N TYR A 66 12.84 -0.85 25.91
CA TYR A 66 11.84 -1.92 25.98
C TYR A 66 11.54 -2.58 24.64
N PHE A 67 11.49 -1.81 23.55
CA PHE A 67 10.95 -2.26 22.27
C PHE A 67 11.98 -2.27 21.15
N ASP A 68 11.71 -3.07 20.12
CA ASP A 68 12.60 -3.24 18.97
C ASP A 68 12.00 -2.71 17.67
N ALA A 69 10.69 -2.48 17.64
CA ALA A 69 10.01 -1.83 16.53
C ALA A 69 8.85 -0.96 17.04
N HIS A 70 8.54 0.11 16.32
CA HIS A 70 7.46 1.03 16.65
C HIS A 70 6.82 1.64 15.40
N VAL A 71 5.50 1.79 15.41
CA VAL A 71 4.74 2.62 14.48
C VAL A 71 3.95 3.66 15.25
N TYR A 72 3.99 4.89 14.76
CA TYR A 72 3.11 5.99 15.14
C TYR A 72 2.41 6.54 13.90
N LEU A 73 1.13 6.83 14.03
CA LEU A 73 0.30 7.46 13.02
C LEU A 73 -0.60 8.49 13.67
N ALA A 74 -0.83 9.61 12.99
CA ALA A 74 -1.80 10.61 13.39
C ALA A 74 -2.65 11.02 12.20
N ASP A 75 -3.90 11.38 12.46
CA ASP A 75 -4.87 11.76 11.42
C ASP A 75 -4.53 13.06 10.69
N TRP A 76 -3.64 13.88 11.24
CA TRP A 76 -3.08 15.07 10.57
C TRP A 76 -1.88 14.78 9.66
N GLY A 77 -1.62 13.52 9.27
CA GLY A 77 -0.60 13.21 8.26
C GLY A 77 0.76 12.78 8.78
N GLN A 78 1.01 12.86 10.09
CA GLN A 78 2.30 12.50 10.66
C GLN A 78 2.38 10.98 10.88
N CYS A 79 3.44 10.35 10.35
CA CYS A 79 3.74 8.96 10.60
C CYS A 79 5.23 8.76 10.95
N THR A 80 5.49 7.77 11.82
CA THR A 80 6.84 7.35 12.18
C THR A 80 6.89 5.83 12.22
N PHE A 81 7.91 5.24 11.61
CA PHE A 81 8.30 3.85 11.78
C PHE A 81 9.72 3.81 12.34
N SER A 82 9.93 3.11 13.46
CA SER A 82 11.23 2.99 14.10
C SER A 82 11.65 1.53 14.22
N LEU A 83 12.94 1.26 13.97
CA LEU A 83 13.56 -0.06 14.20
C LEU A 83 14.80 0.06 15.08
N LYS A 84 14.90 -0.83 16.06
CA LYS A 84 16.13 -1.09 16.80
C LYS A 84 16.89 -2.23 16.15
N LEU A 85 18.16 -1.97 15.85
CA LEU A 85 19.08 -2.95 15.26
C LEU A 85 20.33 -3.09 16.14
N PRO A 86 20.93 -4.29 16.25
CA PRO A 86 22.21 -4.46 16.94
C PRO A 86 23.28 -3.48 16.45
N LYS A 87 24.17 -3.02 17.34
CA LYS A 87 25.24 -2.08 16.95
C LYS A 87 26.14 -2.63 15.84
N SER A 88 26.34 -3.94 15.83
CA SER A 88 27.10 -4.67 14.81
C SER A 88 26.42 -4.74 13.44
N SER A 89 25.17 -4.28 13.30
CA SER A 89 24.47 -4.31 12.01
C SER A 89 25.06 -3.33 11.00
N PHE A 90 25.56 -2.18 11.46
CA PHE A 90 26.03 -1.11 10.59
C PHE A 90 27.22 -0.36 11.19
N SER A 91 28.14 0.02 10.32
CA SER A 91 29.07 1.12 10.56
C SER A 91 28.35 2.46 10.41
N LYS A 92 29.02 3.56 10.77
CA LYS A 92 28.44 4.89 10.57
C LYS A 92 28.40 5.24 9.09
N GLU A 93 29.40 4.79 8.35
CA GLU A 93 29.61 4.97 6.92
C GLU A 93 28.51 4.28 6.09
N ASP A 94 27.94 3.18 6.59
CA ASP A 94 26.82 2.49 5.92
C ASP A 94 25.52 3.31 5.96
N ILE A 95 25.26 4.04 7.05
CA ILE A 95 23.97 4.72 7.27
C ILE A 95 24.01 6.20 6.88
N ASP A 96 25.11 6.89 7.19
CA ASP A 96 25.22 8.34 7.02
C ASP A 96 24.86 8.87 5.62
N PRO A 97 25.19 8.18 4.50
CA PRO A 97 24.79 8.63 3.17
C PRO A 97 23.28 8.74 2.95
N PHE A 98 22.47 7.96 3.67
CA PHE A 98 21.01 7.93 3.53
C PHE A 98 20.30 8.93 4.44
N LYS A 99 20.96 9.36 5.53
CA LYS A 99 20.35 10.27 6.52
C LYS A 99 20.01 11.60 5.88
N ASN A 100 18.87 12.15 6.30
CA ASN A 100 18.44 13.47 5.91
C ASN A 100 17.75 14.17 7.10
N ARG A 101 17.17 15.35 6.88
CA ARG A 101 16.56 16.15 7.94
C ARG A 101 15.02 16.08 7.97
N ALA A 102 14.42 15.26 7.11
CA ALA A 102 12.98 15.22 6.92
C ALA A 102 12.39 13.84 7.21
N SER A 103 12.95 12.78 6.64
CA SER A 103 12.32 11.47 6.57
C SER A 103 13.14 10.29 7.06
N LEU A 104 14.48 10.41 7.18
CA LEU A 104 15.31 9.31 7.68
C LEU A 104 16.33 9.80 8.70
N PHE A 105 16.16 9.34 9.94
CA PHE A 105 17.06 9.62 11.04
C PHE A 105 17.67 8.31 11.55
N ALA A 106 18.88 8.42 12.11
CA ALA A 106 19.54 7.29 12.73
C ALA A 106 20.34 7.76 13.94
N THR A 107 20.04 7.14 15.08
CA THR A 107 20.67 7.39 16.37
C THR A 107 21.45 6.16 16.80
N SER A 108 22.72 6.35 17.18
CA SER A 108 23.55 5.29 17.74
C SER A 108 23.58 5.37 19.26
N THR A 109 23.55 4.21 19.90
CA THR A 109 23.98 4.03 21.29
C THR A 109 25.24 3.16 21.32
N ASN A 110 25.69 2.77 22.52
CA ASN A 110 26.79 1.82 22.70
C ASN A 110 26.42 0.39 22.29
N THR A 111 25.12 0.06 22.24
CA THR A 111 24.65 -1.33 22.05
C THR A 111 23.78 -1.52 20.81
N HIS A 112 23.18 -0.46 20.28
CA HIS A 112 22.24 -0.56 19.16
C HIS A 112 22.18 0.72 18.32
N TRP A 113 21.62 0.57 17.12
CA TRP A 113 21.09 1.65 16.30
C TRP A 113 19.58 1.74 16.49
N ILE A 114 19.04 2.95 16.43
CA ILE A 114 17.61 3.22 16.21
C ILE A 114 17.52 3.98 14.89
N ILE A 115 16.78 3.43 13.94
CA ILE A 115 16.53 4.05 12.63
C ILE A 115 15.06 4.43 12.57
N ASP A 116 14.80 5.68 12.23
CA ASP A 116 13.46 6.26 12.17
C ASP A 116 13.17 6.71 10.75
N TRP A 117 12.09 6.18 10.17
CA TRP A 117 11.48 6.67 8.95
C TRP A 117 10.26 7.52 9.29
N LEU A 118 10.21 8.74 8.77
CA LEU A 118 9.15 9.71 9.07
C LEU A 118 8.54 10.23 7.77
N ALA A 119 7.24 10.48 7.80
CA ALA A 119 6.57 11.40 6.89
C ALA A 119 5.77 12.40 7.71
N SER A 120 5.77 13.65 7.25
CA SER A 120 5.13 14.77 7.93
C SER A 120 4.73 15.78 6.86
N ASP A 121 3.78 15.40 6.02
CA ASP A 121 3.11 16.33 5.13
C ASP A 121 1.78 16.71 5.78
N GLU A 122 1.46 18.02 5.78
CA GLU A 122 0.05 18.40 5.97
C GLU A 122 -0.73 17.84 4.78
N PRO A 123 -1.84 17.13 5.00
CA PRO A 123 -2.51 16.38 3.95
C PRO A 123 -2.90 17.31 2.80
N PHE A 124 -2.23 17.15 1.66
CA PHE A 124 -2.77 17.58 0.38
C PHE A 124 -3.82 16.55 0.01
N ASP A 125 -5.08 16.88 0.29
CA ASP A 125 -6.30 16.10 0.03
C ASP A 125 -6.62 15.00 1.07
N ASP A 126 -7.73 15.23 1.75
CA ASP A 126 -8.30 14.53 2.90
C ASP A 126 -9.08 13.30 2.42
N ASP A 127 -8.70 12.11 2.91
CA ASP A 127 -9.49 10.84 2.92
C ASP A 127 -8.62 9.65 3.40
N ARG A 128 -7.27 9.76 3.41
CA ARG A 128 -6.37 8.64 3.76
C ARG A 128 -6.45 8.19 5.22
N TYR A 129 -6.54 9.13 6.15
CA TYR A 129 -6.63 8.85 7.59
C TYR A 129 -8.08 8.74 8.09
N ALA A 130 -9.06 9.03 7.22
CA ALA A 130 -10.46 8.86 7.56
C ALA A 130 -10.83 7.36 7.72
N GLU A 131 -10.10 6.45 7.07
CA GLU A 131 -10.38 4.99 7.10
C GLU A 131 -9.26 4.09 7.67
N ASP A 132 -7.98 4.53 7.70
CA ASP A 132 -6.86 3.72 8.20
C ASP A 132 -6.52 4.10 9.66
N ASP A 133 -6.99 3.27 10.61
CA ASP A 133 -6.74 3.46 12.05
C ASP A 133 -5.29 3.12 12.48
N GLY A 134 -4.44 2.75 11.54
CA GLY A 134 -3.05 2.40 11.78
C GLY A 134 -2.80 0.93 12.10
N THR A 135 -3.85 0.13 12.31
CA THR A 135 -3.72 -1.27 12.67
C THR A 135 -3.04 -2.08 11.57
N GLY A 136 -2.09 -2.94 11.96
CA GLY A 136 -1.42 -3.86 11.04
C GLY A 136 -0.30 -3.25 10.20
N TRP A 137 0.01 -1.95 10.35
CA TRP A 137 1.22 -1.37 9.76
C TRP A 137 2.49 -1.98 10.33
N LEU A 138 2.60 -2.10 11.65
CA LEU A 138 3.81 -2.63 12.27
C LEU A 138 4.10 -4.06 11.79
N GLN A 139 3.09 -4.92 11.69
CA GLN A 139 3.24 -6.29 11.18
C GLN A 139 3.79 -6.32 9.75
N ARG A 140 3.34 -5.43 8.86
CA ARG A 140 3.81 -5.33 7.48
C ARG A 140 5.23 -4.77 7.36
N LEU A 141 5.66 -3.96 8.34
CA LEU A 141 6.95 -3.26 8.33
C LEU A 141 8.07 -3.99 9.09
N ILE A 142 7.75 -4.81 10.11
CA ILE A 142 8.73 -5.60 10.87
C ILE A 142 9.76 -6.35 10.00
N PRO A 143 9.40 -6.99 8.86
CA PRO A 143 10.37 -7.73 8.04
C PRO A 143 11.55 -6.88 7.54
N ILE A 144 11.40 -5.54 7.47
CA ILE A 144 12.48 -4.62 7.10
C ILE A 144 13.68 -4.75 8.05
N ARG A 145 13.44 -5.10 9.32
CA ARG A 145 14.52 -5.31 10.30
C ARG A 145 15.45 -6.44 9.86
N ASP A 146 14.89 -7.55 9.41
CA ASP A 146 15.68 -8.70 8.96
C ASP A 146 16.39 -8.41 7.64
N GLU A 147 15.71 -7.74 6.71
CA GLU A 147 16.27 -7.29 5.44
C GLU A 147 17.51 -6.42 5.67
N LEU A 148 17.41 -5.44 6.58
CA LEU A 148 18.51 -4.57 6.97
C LEU A 148 19.69 -5.34 7.60
N MET A 149 19.41 -6.26 8.52
CA MET A 149 20.46 -7.09 9.13
C MET A 149 21.16 -7.99 8.10
N ALA A 150 20.44 -8.45 7.07
CA ALA A 150 20.96 -9.19 5.93
C ALA A 150 21.70 -8.32 4.89
N GLY A 151 21.77 -7.01 5.10
CA GLY A 151 22.48 -6.06 4.23
C GLY A 151 21.67 -5.57 3.04
N ASP A 152 20.34 -5.66 3.10
CA ASP A 152 19.46 -5.03 2.12
C ASP A 152 19.21 -3.56 2.51
N MET A 153 19.91 -2.65 1.83
CA MET A 153 19.86 -1.21 2.13
C MET A 153 18.68 -0.48 1.46
N ARG A 154 17.79 -1.20 0.76
CA ARG A 154 16.67 -0.59 0.02
C ARG A 154 15.74 0.22 0.91
N SER A 155 15.50 -0.20 2.16
CA SER A 155 14.68 0.58 3.09
C SER A 155 15.33 1.90 3.52
N LEU A 156 16.66 1.95 3.70
CA LEU A 156 17.37 3.21 3.94
C LEU A 156 17.28 4.13 2.73
N TYR A 157 17.42 3.56 1.53
CA TYR A 157 17.27 4.30 0.28
C TYR A 157 15.84 4.84 0.09
N LEU A 158 14.80 4.07 0.43
CA LEU A 158 13.41 4.55 0.47
C LEU A 158 13.23 5.70 1.47
N GLY A 159 13.85 5.59 2.65
CA GLY A 159 13.89 6.70 3.61
C GLY A 159 14.51 7.96 3.02
N TRP A 160 15.61 7.84 2.28
CA TRP A 160 16.22 8.97 1.57
C TRP A 160 15.31 9.54 0.46
N LEU A 161 14.66 8.67 -0.33
CA LEU A 161 13.72 9.06 -1.38
C LEU A 161 12.49 9.80 -0.84
N ALA A 162 12.01 9.45 0.36
CA ALA A 162 10.90 10.15 1.00
C ALA A 162 11.20 11.65 1.23
N ALA A 163 12.47 12.03 1.47
CA ALA A 163 12.88 13.44 1.52
C ALA A 163 13.06 14.07 0.13
N GLY A 164 12.81 13.32 -0.95
CA GLY A 164 13.11 13.67 -2.32
C GLY A 164 12.54 15.02 -2.74
N HIS A 165 11.34 15.38 -2.28
CA HIS A 165 10.68 16.65 -2.57
C HIS A 165 11.28 17.85 -1.81
N SER A 166 11.74 17.64 -0.57
CA SER A 166 12.28 18.69 0.31
C SER A 166 13.77 18.97 0.07
N MET A 167 14.50 18.04 -0.57
CA MET A 167 15.91 18.22 -0.89
C MET A 167 16.19 19.23 -2.01
N LYS A 168 17.39 19.84 -2.01
CA LYS A 168 17.85 20.73 -3.09
C LYS A 168 18.21 19.90 -4.33
N LYS A 169 17.98 20.44 -5.52
CA LYS A 169 18.19 19.72 -6.80
C LYS A 169 19.61 19.19 -7.01
N PHE A 170 20.63 19.85 -6.46
CA PHE A 170 22.04 19.47 -6.62
C PHE A 170 22.52 18.42 -5.60
N VAL A 171 21.67 18.00 -4.65
CA VAL A 171 22.02 16.94 -3.70
C VAL A 171 22.26 15.65 -4.49
N LEU A 172 23.39 15.00 -4.22
CA LEU A 172 23.73 13.72 -4.84
C LEU A 172 22.96 12.59 -4.17
N GLU A 173 22.47 11.69 -5.00
CA GLU A 173 21.91 10.40 -4.60
C GLU A 173 22.97 9.59 -3.81
N PRO A 174 22.58 8.87 -2.74
CA PRO A 174 23.43 7.85 -2.15
C PRO A 174 23.68 6.71 -3.16
N GLU A 175 24.51 5.73 -2.78
CA GLU A 175 24.68 4.55 -3.63
C GLU A 175 23.34 3.84 -3.83
N LEU A 176 23.00 3.59 -5.09
CA LEU A 176 21.73 3.00 -5.48
C LEU A 176 21.77 1.49 -5.15
N PRO A 177 20.96 1.00 -4.20
CA PRO A 177 20.95 -0.42 -3.89
C PRO A 177 20.42 -1.23 -5.10
N PRO A 178 20.93 -2.46 -5.31
CA PRO A 178 20.40 -3.36 -6.31
C PRO A 178 18.99 -3.83 -5.93
N GLY A 179 18.17 -4.15 -6.94
CA GLY A 179 16.85 -4.76 -6.75
C GLY A 179 15.70 -3.78 -6.54
N MET A 180 15.84 -2.50 -6.86
CA MET A 180 14.73 -1.53 -6.71
C MET A 180 13.52 -1.86 -7.61
N LYS A 181 13.70 -2.61 -8.70
CA LYS A 181 12.60 -3.11 -9.55
C LYS A 181 11.79 -4.25 -8.90
N GLU A 182 12.36 -4.92 -7.90
CA GLU A 182 11.82 -6.13 -7.27
C GLU A 182 11.74 -5.94 -5.74
N MET A 183 11.05 -4.88 -5.32
CA MET A 183 10.86 -4.58 -3.90
C MET A 183 10.05 -5.67 -3.19
N SER A 184 10.47 -6.01 -1.97
CA SER A 184 9.75 -6.94 -1.10
C SER A 184 8.37 -6.38 -0.69
N PRO A 185 7.43 -7.21 -0.21
CA PRO A 185 6.16 -6.71 0.33
C PRO A 185 6.35 -5.68 1.44
N ALA A 186 7.36 -5.84 2.31
CA ALA A 186 7.62 -4.92 3.41
C ALA A 186 8.22 -3.59 2.91
N GLN A 187 9.07 -3.62 1.88
CA GLN A 187 9.59 -2.40 1.22
C GLN A 187 8.48 -1.62 0.50
N LYS A 188 7.56 -2.32 -0.17
CA LYS A 188 6.35 -1.71 -0.75
C LYS A 188 5.45 -1.10 0.32
N ALA A 189 5.31 -1.79 1.46
CA ALA A 189 4.58 -1.25 2.60
C ALA A 189 5.27 0.01 3.15
N LEU A 190 6.60 0.03 3.29
CA LEU A 190 7.33 1.22 3.72
C LEU A 190 7.17 2.39 2.75
N ALA A 191 7.29 2.14 1.45
CA ALA A 191 7.08 3.16 0.42
C ALA A 191 5.68 3.78 0.51
N LYS A 192 4.65 2.95 0.71
CA LYS A 192 3.28 3.43 0.94
C LYS A 192 3.19 4.20 2.27
N PHE A 193 3.75 3.66 3.35
CA PHE A 193 3.73 4.27 4.68
C PHE A 193 4.31 5.69 4.68
N LEU A 194 5.41 5.90 3.93
CA LEU A 194 6.10 7.19 3.78
C LEU A 194 5.57 8.05 2.62
N GLU A 195 4.51 7.62 1.94
CA GLU A 195 3.88 8.34 0.83
C GLU A 195 4.83 8.69 -0.33
N ILE A 196 5.80 7.82 -0.58
CA ILE A 196 6.77 8.05 -1.66
C ILE A 196 6.05 7.94 -3.00
N ASP A 197 6.17 9.00 -3.81
CA ASP A 197 5.64 9.04 -5.18
C ASP A 197 6.08 7.78 -5.97
N PRO A 198 5.14 6.96 -6.45
CA PRO A 198 5.44 5.78 -7.26
C PRO A 198 6.30 6.09 -8.49
N ASP A 199 6.11 7.27 -9.10
CA ASP A 199 6.87 7.70 -10.27
C ASP A 199 8.32 8.03 -9.90
N LEU A 200 8.56 8.50 -8.67
CA LEU A 200 9.91 8.70 -8.12
C LEU A 200 10.60 7.35 -7.83
N ILE A 201 9.86 6.35 -7.37
CA ILE A 201 10.38 4.98 -7.19
C ILE A 201 10.74 4.37 -8.54
N GLU A 202 9.88 4.52 -9.56
CA GLU A 202 10.14 4.05 -10.92
C GLU A 202 11.42 4.70 -11.49
N ALA A 203 11.56 6.01 -11.33
CA ALA A 203 12.74 6.78 -11.71
C ALA A 203 14.02 6.32 -11.00
N ALA A 204 13.95 6.09 -9.69
CA ALA A 204 15.04 5.55 -8.90
C ALA A 204 15.48 4.18 -9.41
N ALA A 205 14.52 3.33 -9.78
CA ALA A 205 14.75 1.95 -10.17
C ALA A 205 15.38 1.77 -11.57
N VAL A 206 15.33 2.77 -12.46
CA VAL A 206 15.80 2.66 -13.87
C VAL A 206 17.19 2.02 -13.97
N ASN A 207 18.14 2.53 -13.17
CA ASN A 207 19.55 2.11 -13.17
C ASN A 207 19.90 1.14 -12.04
N SER A 208 18.92 0.65 -11.28
CA SER A 208 19.19 -0.30 -10.21
C SER A 208 19.57 -1.65 -10.81
N ALA A 209 20.74 -2.16 -10.45
CA ALA A 209 21.18 -3.48 -10.85
C ALA A 209 20.19 -4.54 -10.35
N ARG A 210 20.08 -5.66 -11.06
CA ARG A 210 19.32 -6.81 -10.54
C ARG A 210 20.09 -7.42 -9.38
N ILE A 211 19.36 -7.92 -8.38
CA ILE A 211 19.97 -8.80 -7.39
C ILE A 211 20.34 -10.07 -8.14
N PRO A 212 21.61 -10.51 -8.12
CA PRO A 212 21.98 -11.79 -8.70
C PRO A 212 21.09 -12.86 -8.09
N THR A 213 20.35 -13.60 -8.92
CA THR A 213 19.59 -14.77 -8.46
C THR A 213 20.62 -15.79 -8.00
N GLN A 214 20.99 -15.73 -6.72
CA GLN A 214 21.83 -16.76 -6.14
C GLN A 214 20.97 -18.02 -6.12
N THR A 215 21.23 -18.92 -7.07
CA THR A 215 20.78 -20.33 -7.06
C THR A 215 21.48 -21.07 -5.93
N ARG A 216 21.37 -20.55 -4.71
CA ARG A 216 21.83 -21.18 -3.49
C ARG A 216 20.59 -21.75 -2.84
N THR A 217 20.55 -23.05 -2.65
CA THR A 217 19.48 -23.67 -1.88
C THR A 217 19.68 -23.29 -0.42
N ASP A 218 18.64 -22.74 0.22
CA ASP A 218 18.67 -22.27 1.62
C ASP A 218 19.30 -23.30 2.58
N THR A 219 19.16 -24.59 2.28
CA THR A 219 19.71 -25.70 3.06
C THR A 219 21.22 -25.86 2.99
N HIS A 220 21.86 -25.63 1.84
CA HIS A 220 23.33 -25.77 1.74
C HIS A 220 24.04 -24.63 2.47
N ASP A 221 23.53 -23.40 2.33
CA ASP A 221 24.07 -22.23 3.03
C ASP A 221 23.89 -22.32 4.54
N MET A 222 22.76 -22.88 4.99
CA MET A 222 22.53 -23.11 6.41
C MET A 222 23.52 -24.10 6.99
N ASN A 223 23.83 -25.20 6.28
CA ASN A 223 24.84 -26.16 6.74
C ASN A 223 26.24 -25.53 6.81
N VAL A 224 26.67 -24.81 5.77
CA VAL A 224 27.97 -24.10 5.77
C VAL A 224 28.07 -23.10 6.92
N TRP A 225 26.99 -22.38 7.20
CA TRP A 225 26.93 -21.47 8.33
C TRP A 225 27.00 -22.19 9.68
N LEU A 226 26.24 -23.29 9.85
CA LEU A 226 26.23 -24.09 11.08
C LEU A 226 27.56 -24.81 11.33
N ASP A 227 28.26 -25.25 10.29
CA ASP A 227 29.60 -25.85 10.39
C ASP A 227 30.63 -24.85 10.96
N GLY A 228 30.37 -23.54 10.81
CA GLY A 228 31.17 -22.48 11.42
C GLY A 228 30.87 -22.21 12.89
N TRP A 229 29.89 -22.88 13.50
CA TRP A 229 29.53 -22.67 14.91
C TRP A 229 30.36 -23.53 15.86
N THR A 230 30.70 -22.95 17.01
CA THR A 230 31.31 -23.70 18.11
C THR A 230 30.25 -24.48 18.88
N VAL A 231 30.61 -25.64 19.42
CA VAL A 231 29.72 -26.44 20.28
C VAL A 231 29.19 -25.62 21.48
N PRO A 232 29.99 -24.79 22.18
CA PRO A 232 29.48 -23.89 23.22
C PRO A 232 28.41 -22.91 22.73
N ASP A 233 28.58 -22.31 21.54
CA ASP A 233 27.58 -21.40 20.97
C ASP A 233 26.25 -22.12 20.70
N MET A 234 26.31 -23.33 20.14
CA MET A 234 25.11 -24.15 19.90
C MET A 234 24.43 -24.54 21.21
N HIS A 235 25.20 -25.01 22.20
CA HIS A 235 24.68 -25.36 23.52
C HIS A 235 24.00 -24.17 24.21
N ASN A 236 24.57 -22.97 24.11
CA ASN A 236 23.97 -21.77 24.67
C ASN A 236 22.61 -21.45 24.03
N ILE A 237 22.48 -21.55 22.69
CA ILE A 237 21.18 -21.36 22.03
C ILE A 237 20.17 -22.43 22.46
N LEU A 238 20.58 -23.70 22.52
CA LEU A 238 19.69 -24.78 22.96
C LEU A 238 19.23 -24.61 24.41
N GLN A 239 20.12 -24.17 25.30
CA GLN A 239 19.77 -23.88 26.69
C GLN A 239 18.76 -22.73 26.80
N LEU A 240 18.94 -21.66 26.01
CA LEU A 240 18.00 -20.55 25.96
C LEU A 240 16.63 -20.99 25.39
N LEU A 241 16.61 -21.89 24.39
CA LEU A 241 15.39 -22.40 23.78
C LEU A 241 14.48 -23.17 24.75
N VAL A 242 15.06 -23.94 25.67
CA VAL A 242 14.30 -24.78 26.63
C VAL A 242 13.96 -24.06 27.94
N THR A 243 14.38 -22.79 28.08
CA THR A 243 14.06 -21.95 29.24
C THR A 243 13.09 -20.84 28.84
N ASP A 244 12.70 -19.97 29.79
CA ASP A 244 11.84 -18.79 29.53
C ASP A 244 12.51 -17.71 28.65
N GLN A 245 13.60 -18.06 27.95
CA GLN A 245 14.36 -17.19 27.04
C GLN A 245 14.32 -17.70 25.59
N SER A 246 13.34 -18.53 25.23
CA SER A 246 13.22 -19.10 23.88
C SER A 246 13.19 -18.04 22.77
N GLN A 247 12.45 -16.95 22.97
CA GLN A 247 12.39 -15.83 22.02
C GLN A 247 13.77 -15.18 21.82
N LYS A 248 14.55 -15.06 22.89
CA LYS A 248 15.92 -14.53 22.83
C LYS A 248 16.84 -15.48 22.08
N ALA A 249 16.68 -16.78 22.25
CA ALA A 249 17.43 -17.78 21.49
C ALA A 249 17.13 -17.66 19.98
N ILE A 250 15.85 -17.54 19.61
CA ILE A 250 15.40 -17.36 18.23
C ILE A 250 16.00 -16.08 17.65
N SER A 251 15.88 -14.94 18.35
CA SER A 251 16.45 -13.67 17.89
C SER A 251 17.97 -13.74 17.73
N LEU A 252 18.70 -14.30 18.70
CA LEU A 252 20.16 -14.42 18.63
C LEU A 252 20.62 -15.28 17.45
N ALA A 253 19.99 -16.44 17.24
CA ALA A 253 20.30 -17.32 16.11
C ALA A 253 20.01 -16.63 14.77
N ARG A 254 18.84 -15.98 14.67
CA ARG A 254 18.43 -15.23 13.47
C ARG A 254 19.37 -14.06 13.16
N ASN A 255 19.72 -13.25 14.17
CA ASN A 255 20.64 -12.12 14.00
C ASN A 255 22.03 -12.59 13.54
N ARG A 256 22.54 -13.71 14.09
CA ARG A 256 23.81 -14.31 13.65
C ARG A 256 23.74 -14.77 12.19
N TYR A 257 22.65 -15.42 11.79
CA TYR A 257 22.47 -15.88 10.41
C TYR A 257 22.41 -14.71 9.42
N LEU A 258 21.60 -13.69 9.73
CA LEU A 258 21.47 -12.50 8.88
C LEU A 258 22.79 -11.73 8.78
N THR A 259 23.54 -11.62 9.88
CA THR A 259 24.89 -11.02 9.87
C THR A 259 25.84 -11.81 8.96
N TRP A 260 25.80 -13.15 9.03
CA TRP A 260 26.61 -13.99 8.14
C TRP A 260 26.20 -13.79 6.67
N LEU A 261 24.91 -13.79 6.35
CA LEU A 261 24.42 -13.51 4.99
C LEU A 261 24.93 -12.18 4.46
N ARG A 262 24.92 -11.13 5.30
CA ARG A 262 25.47 -9.81 4.92
C ARG A 262 26.95 -9.89 4.58
N GLN A 263 27.75 -10.62 5.36
CA GLN A 263 29.18 -10.79 5.12
C GLN A 263 29.49 -11.58 3.84
N GLN A 264 28.57 -12.44 3.39
CA GLN A 264 28.70 -13.18 2.13
C GLN A 264 28.36 -12.34 0.89
N ARG A 265 27.76 -11.15 1.04
CA ARG A 265 27.43 -10.29 -0.10
C ARG A 265 28.70 -9.62 -0.63
N PRO A 266 29.00 -9.74 -1.93
CA PRO A 266 30.10 -8.99 -2.52
C PRO A 266 29.83 -7.49 -2.36
N MET A 267 30.84 -6.73 -1.91
CA MET A 267 30.79 -5.27 -1.99
C MET A 267 30.78 -4.87 -3.46
N VAL A 268 29.62 -4.47 -3.97
CA VAL A 268 29.49 -3.95 -5.32
C VAL A 268 29.82 -2.46 -5.28
N SER A 269 31.10 -2.13 -5.47
CA SER A 269 31.49 -0.74 -5.74
C SER A 269 31.04 -0.39 -7.17
N SER A 270 29.93 0.35 -7.31
CA SER A 270 29.51 0.85 -8.61
C SER A 270 30.15 2.23 -8.84
N TYR A 271 31.11 2.31 -9.74
CA TYR A 271 31.75 3.56 -10.17
C TYR A 271 30.86 4.42 -11.09
N THR A 272 29.54 4.24 -11.04
CA THR A 272 28.61 5.02 -11.86
C THR A 272 28.48 6.42 -11.25
N SER A 273 28.55 7.45 -12.10
CA SER A 273 28.28 8.82 -11.66
C SER A 273 26.93 8.90 -10.97
N ARG A 274 26.93 9.32 -9.70
CA ARG A 274 25.71 9.44 -8.89
C ARG A 274 24.82 10.54 -9.46
N ARG A 275 23.53 10.25 -9.59
CA ARG A 275 22.54 11.23 -10.05
C ARG A 275 22.32 12.28 -8.98
N THR A 276 21.84 13.43 -9.41
CA THR A 276 21.32 14.47 -8.53
C THR A 276 19.83 14.28 -8.30
N VAL A 277 19.31 14.84 -7.19
CA VAL A 277 17.86 14.92 -6.94
C VAL A 277 17.12 15.59 -8.12
N GLY A 278 17.73 16.57 -8.77
CA GLY A 278 17.17 17.23 -9.95
C GLY A 278 16.95 16.26 -11.12
N GLU A 279 17.96 15.44 -11.43
CA GLU A 279 17.85 14.41 -12.47
C GLU A 279 16.81 13.34 -12.11
N LEU A 280 16.77 12.91 -10.85
CA LEU A 280 15.74 11.98 -10.37
C LEU A 280 14.32 12.53 -10.56
N ARG A 281 14.10 13.83 -10.30
CA ARG A 281 12.79 14.46 -10.50
C ARG A 281 12.39 14.55 -11.97
N GLU A 282 13.33 14.83 -12.87
CA GLU A 282 13.02 14.83 -14.32
C GLU A 282 12.72 13.42 -14.85
N LEU A 283 13.43 12.41 -14.33
CA LEU A 283 13.10 11.00 -14.59
C LEU A 283 11.71 10.65 -14.04
N ALA A 284 11.34 11.12 -12.85
CA ALA A 284 10.02 10.88 -12.25
C ALA A 284 8.90 11.51 -13.08
N LYS A 285 9.08 12.74 -13.58
CA LYS A 285 8.11 13.36 -14.51
C LYS A 285 7.94 12.53 -15.79
N SER A 286 9.05 11.99 -16.31
CA SER A 286 9.01 11.13 -17.50
C SER A 286 8.28 9.81 -17.22
N ALA A 287 8.49 9.21 -16.06
CA ALA A 287 7.77 8.03 -15.60
C ALA A 287 6.27 8.32 -15.44
N SER A 288 5.91 9.45 -14.84
CA SER A 288 4.53 9.91 -14.67
C SER A 288 3.81 10.06 -16.00
N ALA A 289 4.42 10.73 -16.98
CA ALA A 289 3.86 10.87 -18.32
C ALA A 289 3.65 9.50 -19.00
N ALA A 290 4.61 8.58 -18.85
CA ALA A 290 4.50 7.23 -19.38
C ALA A 290 3.37 6.43 -18.70
N ARG A 291 3.20 6.56 -17.38
CA ARG A 291 2.12 5.92 -16.63
C ARG A 291 0.75 6.43 -17.04
N LEU A 292 0.55 7.74 -17.10
CA LEU A 292 -0.71 8.35 -17.54
C LEU A 292 -1.09 7.92 -18.96
N ALA A 293 -0.10 7.81 -19.87
CA ALA A 293 -0.34 7.31 -21.22
C ALA A 293 -0.79 5.83 -21.24
N ARG A 294 -0.20 4.98 -20.38
CA ARG A 294 -0.61 3.57 -20.22
C ARG A 294 -2.03 3.47 -19.66
N GLU A 295 -2.34 4.21 -18.60
CA GLU A 295 -3.67 4.23 -17.97
C GLU A 295 -4.76 4.67 -18.97
N GLU A 296 -4.50 5.72 -19.76
CA GLU A 296 -5.42 6.17 -20.80
C GLU A 296 -5.61 5.13 -21.90
N GLN A 297 -4.54 4.46 -22.31
CA GLN A 297 -4.61 3.38 -23.29
C GLN A 297 -5.43 2.19 -22.76
N GLU A 298 -5.23 1.80 -21.50
CA GLU A 298 -5.98 0.72 -20.85
C GLU A 298 -7.47 1.08 -20.72
N ARG A 299 -7.79 2.32 -20.32
CA ARG A 299 -9.16 2.83 -20.26
C ARG A 299 -9.85 2.74 -21.62
N ARG A 300 -9.19 3.24 -22.67
CA ARG A 300 -9.72 3.16 -24.05
C ARG A 300 -9.92 1.72 -24.51
N GLN A 301 -8.99 0.82 -24.19
CA GLN A 301 -9.13 -0.60 -24.52
C GLN A 301 -10.30 -1.23 -23.77
N HIS A 302 -10.47 -0.91 -22.49
CA HIS A 302 -11.56 -1.41 -21.67
C HIS A 302 -12.92 -0.91 -22.19
N GLU A 303 -13.05 0.38 -22.47
CA GLU A 303 -14.25 0.98 -23.07
C GLU A 303 -14.58 0.36 -24.44
N THR A 304 -13.56 0.17 -25.29
CA THR A 304 -13.74 -0.48 -26.59
C THR A 304 -14.21 -1.92 -26.42
N ARG A 305 -13.63 -2.69 -25.49
CA ARG A 305 -14.07 -4.07 -25.18
C ARG A 305 -15.50 -4.10 -24.65
N GLN A 306 -15.87 -3.18 -23.75
CA GLN A 306 -17.23 -3.07 -23.25
C GLN A 306 -18.23 -2.72 -24.36
N ARG A 307 -17.89 -1.74 -25.21
CA ARG A 307 -18.71 -1.36 -26.37
C ARG A 307 -18.88 -2.51 -27.35
N GLN A 308 -17.81 -3.25 -27.65
CA GLN A 308 -17.87 -4.43 -28.51
C GLN A 308 -18.73 -5.54 -27.91
N LYS A 309 -18.63 -5.81 -26.60
CA LYS A 309 -19.50 -6.76 -25.90
C LYS A 309 -20.97 -6.32 -25.99
N ARG A 310 -21.28 -5.07 -25.67
CA ARG A 310 -22.63 -4.49 -25.79
C ARG A 310 -23.16 -4.60 -27.22
N HIS A 311 -22.35 -4.25 -28.21
CA HIS A 311 -22.72 -4.38 -29.62
C HIS A 311 -22.99 -5.84 -30.03
N ALA A 312 -22.20 -6.79 -29.53
CA ALA A 312 -22.40 -8.21 -29.81
C ALA A 312 -23.68 -8.76 -29.15
N GLU A 313 -23.97 -8.35 -27.91
CA GLU A 313 -25.22 -8.67 -27.21
C GLU A 313 -26.44 -8.13 -27.95
N LEU A 314 -26.41 -6.85 -28.35
CA LEU A 314 -27.48 -6.24 -29.14
C LEU A 314 -27.66 -6.95 -30.48
N ARG A 315 -26.59 -7.33 -31.18
CA ARG A 315 -26.69 -8.12 -32.42
C ARG A 315 -27.36 -9.48 -32.19
N ARG A 316 -27.00 -10.19 -31.11
CA ARG A 316 -27.64 -11.47 -30.73
C ARG A 316 -29.11 -11.30 -30.36
N MET A 317 -29.44 -10.22 -29.65
CA MET A 317 -30.81 -9.83 -29.31
C MET A 317 -31.63 -9.57 -30.58
N MET A 318 -31.08 -8.78 -31.51
CA MET A 318 -31.73 -8.43 -32.78
C MET A 318 -31.97 -9.64 -33.69
N ASN A 319 -31.12 -10.67 -33.63
CA ASN A 319 -31.41 -11.95 -34.31
C ASN A 319 -32.69 -12.65 -33.79
N ASN A 320 -33.14 -12.30 -32.59
CA ASN A 320 -34.36 -12.83 -31.95
C ASN A 320 -35.38 -11.72 -31.64
N GLU A 321 -35.39 -10.64 -32.42
CA GLU A 321 -36.14 -9.40 -32.13
C GLU A 321 -37.62 -9.64 -31.79
N ASN A 322 -38.31 -10.52 -32.53
CA ASN A 322 -39.73 -10.82 -32.33
C ASN A 322 -40.03 -11.37 -30.92
N ARG A 323 -39.11 -12.13 -30.33
CA ARG A 323 -39.25 -12.65 -28.96
C ARG A 323 -39.23 -11.51 -27.96
N TYR A 324 -38.34 -10.53 -28.14
CA TYR A 324 -38.23 -9.37 -27.26
C TYR A 324 -39.44 -8.45 -27.37
N TRP A 325 -39.97 -8.22 -28.58
CA TRP A 325 -41.25 -7.49 -28.73
C TRP A 325 -42.42 -8.19 -28.03
N LYS A 326 -42.52 -9.52 -28.14
CA LYS A 326 -43.54 -10.30 -27.43
C LYS A 326 -43.39 -10.22 -25.91
N ASN A 327 -42.16 -10.26 -25.41
CA ASN A 327 -41.90 -10.11 -23.98
C ASN A 327 -42.26 -8.70 -23.48
N ALA A 328 -41.93 -7.65 -24.24
CA ALA A 328 -42.33 -6.28 -23.90
C ALA A 328 -43.86 -6.14 -23.82
N ASP A 329 -44.59 -6.77 -24.75
CA ASP A 329 -46.06 -6.82 -24.77
C ASP A 329 -46.64 -7.53 -23.54
N GLN A 330 -46.06 -8.67 -23.15
CA GLN A 330 -46.43 -9.40 -21.94
C GLN A 330 -46.20 -8.58 -20.67
N GLU A 331 -45.03 -7.95 -20.55
CA GLU A 331 -44.68 -7.13 -19.37
C GLU A 331 -45.58 -5.89 -19.25
N ALA A 332 -45.88 -5.22 -20.37
CA ALA A 332 -46.82 -4.11 -20.40
C ALA A 332 -48.26 -4.53 -20.07
N SER A 333 -48.66 -5.74 -20.49
CA SER A 333 -50.00 -6.28 -20.24
C SER A 333 -50.30 -6.47 -18.76
N ARG A 334 -49.29 -6.80 -17.93
CA ARG A 334 -49.41 -6.99 -16.47
C ARG A 334 -50.03 -5.81 -15.73
N GLY A 335 -49.90 -4.59 -16.27
CA GLY A 335 -50.58 -3.41 -15.73
C GLY A 335 -50.04 -2.90 -14.38
N CYS A 336 -48.82 -3.28 -14.00
CA CYS A 336 -48.18 -2.85 -12.76
C CYS A 336 -46.88 -2.08 -13.04
N ALA A 337 -46.40 -1.32 -12.04
CA ALA A 337 -45.20 -0.49 -12.17
C ALA A 337 -43.96 -1.29 -12.62
N SER A 338 -43.69 -2.43 -11.98
CA SER A 338 -42.55 -3.29 -12.34
C SER A 338 -42.63 -3.84 -13.76
N GLY A 339 -43.84 -4.13 -14.27
CA GLY A 339 -44.05 -4.58 -15.65
C GLY A 339 -43.78 -3.47 -16.65
N TYR A 340 -44.17 -2.23 -16.33
CA TYR A 340 -43.84 -1.07 -17.18
C TYR A 340 -42.36 -0.75 -17.19
N ASP A 341 -41.69 -0.84 -16.04
CA ASP A 341 -40.24 -0.63 -15.95
C ASP A 341 -39.49 -1.70 -16.77
N GLN A 342 -39.96 -2.95 -16.75
CA GLN A 342 -39.38 -4.03 -17.55
C GLN A 342 -39.66 -3.86 -19.06
N ALA A 343 -40.88 -3.46 -19.43
CA ALA A 343 -41.22 -3.16 -20.82
C ALA A 343 -40.38 -2.00 -21.37
N LEU A 344 -40.18 -0.93 -20.58
CA LEU A 344 -39.29 0.18 -20.92
C LEU A 344 -37.86 -0.32 -21.18
N ARG A 345 -37.29 -1.13 -20.28
CA ARG A 345 -35.94 -1.69 -20.46
C ARG A 345 -35.81 -2.44 -21.79
N ILE A 346 -36.75 -3.35 -22.08
CA ILE A 346 -36.73 -4.14 -23.32
C ILE A 346 -36.86 -3.24 -24.56
N LEU A 347 -37.75 -2.24 -24.53
CA LEU A 347 -37.96 -1.32 -25.65
C LEU A 347 -36.74 -0.41 -25.88
N SER A 348 -36.06 0.04 -24.83
CA SER A 348 -34.82 0.78 -24.94
C SER A 348 -33.70 -0.05 -25.57
N GLU A 349 -33.56 -1.32 -25.17
CA GLU A 349 -32.60 -2.24 -25.79
C GLU A 349 -32.93 -2.53 -27.27
N LEU A 350 -34.21 -2.69 -27.61
CA LEU A 350 -34.67 -2.85 -28.99
C LEU A 350 -34.40 -1.60 -29.83
N SER A 351 -34.54 -0.41 -29.26
CA SER A 351 -34.22 0.86 -29.91
C SER A 351 -32.72 0.95 -30.22
N GLU A 352 -31.88 0.66 -29.23
CA GLU A 352 -30.42 0.67 -29.36
C GLU A 352 -29.95 -0.39 -30.37
N GLY A 353 -30.50 -1.61 -30.30
CA GLY A 353 -30.21 -2.68 -31.24
C GLY A 353 -30.62 -2.35 -32.68
N ASN A 354 -31.78 -1.72 -32.88
CA ASN A 354 -32.22 -1.28 -34.21
C ASN A 354 -31.33 -0.16 -34.78
N ALA A 355 -30.87 0.77 -33.95
CA ALA A 355 -29.91 1.80 -34.37
C ALA A 355 -28.56 1.19 -34.81
N LEU A 356 -28.17 0.04 -34.23
CA LEU A 356 -26.93 -0.65 -34.54
C LEU A 356 -27.00 -1.59 -35.77
N VAL A 357 -28.12 -2.30 -35.94
CA VAL A 357 -28.27 -3.40 -36.92
C VAL A 357 -29.14 -3.01 -38.12
N SER A 358 -30.00 -2.01 -37.98
CA SER A 358 -30.97 -1.62 -39.01
C SER A 358 -31.11 -0.09 -39.04
N SER A 359 -32.34 0.43 -38.96
CA SER A 359 -32.62 1.86 -38.95
C SER A 359 -33.58 2.21 -37.81
N PRO A 360 -33.44 3.40 -37.18
CA PRO A 360 -34.40 3.90 -36.19
C PRO A 360 -35.86 3.90 -36.68
N GLU A 361 -36.10 3.97 -37.99
CA GLU A 361 -37.45 3.94 -38.56
C GLU A 361 -38.13 2.58 -38.45
N VAL A 362 -37.35 1.49 -38.49
CA VAL A 362 -37.88 0.12 -38.30
C VAL A 362 -38.40 -0.03 -36.87
N PHE A 363 -37.64 0.48 -35.89
CA PHE A 363 -38.07 0.52 -34.51
C PHE A 363 -39.32 1.37 -34.32
N ARG A 364 -39.36 2.60 -34.86
CA ARG A 364 -40.54 3.49 -34.79
C ARG A 364 -41.81 2.85 -35.34
N LYS A 365 -41.70 2.12 -36.45
CA LYS A 365 -42.85 1.40 -37.04
C LYS A 365 -43.39 0.33 -36.09
N LYS A 366 -42.50 -0.47 -35.48
CA LYS A 366 -42.90 -1.53 -34.53
C LYS A 366 -43.38 -0.95 -33.19
N LEU A 367 -42.78 0.14 -32.72
CA LEU A 367 -43.22 0.85 -31.52
C LEU A 367 -44.63 1.41 -31.69
N ARG A 368 -44.99 1.96 -32.85
CA ARG A 368 -46.37 2.38 -33.14
C ARG A 368 -47.37 1.23 -33.03
N HIS A 369 -47.00 0.03 -33.48
CA HIS A 369 -47.85 -1.16 -33.31
C HIS A 369 -48.02 -1.53 -31.83
N PHE A 370 -46.95 -1.50 -31.06
CA PHE A 370 -47.00 -1.71 -29.61
C PHE A 370 -47.87 -0.66 -28.88
N LEU A 371 -47.74 0.62 -29.26
CA LEU A 371 -48.53 1.72 -28.70
C LEU A 371 -50.00 1.68 -29.13
N ALA A 372 -50.35 1.10 -30.28
CA ALA A 372 -51.74 0.89 -30.65
C ALA A 372 -52.47 -0.03 -29.65
N VAL A 373 -51.76 -0.97 -29.03
CA VAL A 373 -52.28 -1.90 -28.02
C VAL A 373 -52.23 -1.29 -26.62
N HIS A 374 -51.10 -0.67 -26.24
CA HIS A 374 -50.85 -0.22 -24.86
C HIS A 374 -50.96 1.28 -24.63
N GLY A 375 -51.24 2.09 -25.65
CA GLY A 375 -51.20 3.56 -25.61
C GLY A 375 -52.23 4.21 -24.70
N LYS A 376 -53.29 3.48 -24.30
CA LYS A 376 -54.26 3.93 -23.29
C LYS A 376 -53.75 3.80 -21.85
N ARG A 377 -52.52 3.35 -21.63
CA ARG A 377 -51.88 3.18 -20.30
C ARG A 377 -50.99 4.39 -20.01
N PRO A 378 -51.48 5.46 -19.37
CA PRO A 378 -50.77 6.74 -19.24
C PRO A 378 -49.44 6.61 -18.48
N ALA A 379 -49.38 5.72 -17.48
CA ALA A 379 -48.18 5.49 -16.69
C ALA A 379 -47.04 4.80 -17.49
N LEU A 380 -47.37 3.99 -18.49
CA LEU A 380 -46.38 3.38 -19.39
C LEU A 380 -45.92 4.40 -20.43
N VAL A 381 -46.85 5.09 -21.08
CA VAL A 381 -46.54 6.11 -22.10
C VAL A 381 -45.64 7.22 -21.52
N ARG A 382 -45.93 7.68 -20.30
CA ARG A 382 -45.10 8.66 -19.60
C ARG A 382 -43.66 8.16 -19.42
N ARG A 383 -43.46 6.94 -18.94
CA ARG A 383 -42.11 6.34 -18.77
C ARG A 383 -41.34 6.24 -20.08
N LEU A 384 -42.00 5.82 -21.16
CA LEU A 384 -41.38 5.73 -22.49
C LEU A 384 -40.98 7.12 -23.01
N LYS A 385 -41.82 8.13 -22.80
CA LYS A 385 -41.54 9.53 -23.15
C LYS A 385 -40.38 10.11 -22.33
N ASP A 386 -40.40 9.89 -21.02
CA ASP A 386 -39.35 10.35 -20.10
C ASP A 386 -37.99 9.71 -20.44
N ALA A 387 -38.00 8.49 -21.00
CA ALA A 387 -36.80 7.81 -21.52
C ALA A 387 -36.41 8.22 -22.95
N GLY A 388 -37.10 9.18 -23.57
CA GLY A 388 -36.79 9.71 -24.90
C GLY A 388 -37.21 8.80 -26.07
N LEU A 389 -38.06 7.81 -25.85
CA LEU A 389 -38.59 6.99 -26.95
C LEU A 389 -39.67 7.76 -27.73
N PRO A 390 -39.72 7.62 -29.08
CA PRO A 390 -40.66 8.34 -29.93
C PRO A 390 -42.07 7.75 -29.77
N VAL A 391 -42.83 8.29 -28.82
CA VAL A 391 -44.20 7.86 -28.49
C VAL A 391 -45.29 8.69 -29.17
N ASP A 392 -44.92 9.66 -29.99
CA ASP A 392 -45.82 10.59 -30.69
C ASP A 392 -46.46 10.00 -31.95
#